data_AF-A0AAD8MV24-F1
#
_entry.id   AF-A0AAD8MV24-F1
#
_cell.length_a   1.000
_cell.length_b   1.000
_cell.length_c   1.000
_cell.angle_alpha   90.00
_cell.angle_beta   90.00
_cell.angle_gamma   90.00
#
_symmetry.space_group_name_H-M   'P 1'
#
loop_
_entity.id
_entity.type
_entity.pdbx_description
1 polymer ?
#
loop_
_entity_poly.entity_id
_entity_poly.type
_entity_poly.pdbx_seq_one_letter_code
_entity_poly.pdbx_strand_id
1 'polypeptide(L)'
;MLSVDSVTRQLGDQIALAKAFVVIAKESNNLQFAWELSAQIRISQFLLSNAVFRRNPLTISESETAVRDMALLLYQAQKLLHYDSATMIMRLKAKIQGLEEQLSYVSEKSYKYAQIVAEEVPKSLYCLGVRLSTEWFRNSNMQRYL
;
A
#
# COMPACT_ATOMS: atom_id res chain seq x y z
N MET A 1 -27.79 23.34 -13.84
CA MET A 1 -27.62 22.06 -13.10
C MET A 1 -28.24 20.96 -13.92
N LEU A 2 -27.57 19.81 -14.09
CA LEU A 2 -28.18 18.64 -14.73
C LEU A 2 -29.34 18.14 -13.87
N SER A 3 -30.45 17.76 -14.51
CA SER A 3 -31.59 17.12 -13.82
C SER A 3 -31.11 15.90 -13.03
N VAL A 4 -31.70 15.68 -11.86
CA VAL A 4 -31.36 14.55 -10.97
C VAL A 4 -31.54 13.22 -11.71
N ASP A 5 -32.55 13.13 -12.59
CA ASP A 5 -32.88 11.94 -13.37
C ASP A 5 -32.19 11.88 -14.75
N SER A 6 -31.22 12.76 -14.99
CA SER A 6 -30.52 12.74 -16.29
C SER A 6 -29.56 11.56 -16.36
N VAL A 7 -29.65 10.80 -17.44
CA VAL A 7 -28.72 9.72 -17.80
C VAL A 7 -27.26 10.19 -17.76
N THR A 8 -27.00 11.43 -18.19
CA THR A 8 -25.69 12.07 -18.12
C THR A 8 -25.13 12.09 -16.71
N ARG A 9 -25.96 12.43 -15.70
CA ARG A 9 -25.56 12.42 -14.30
C ARG A 9 -25.34 11.01 -13.78
N GLN A 10 -26.27 10.09 -14.06
CA GLN A 10 -26.14 8.68 -13.68
C GLN A 10 -24.82 8.07 -14.18
N LEU A 11 -24.48 8.29 -15.46
CA LEU A 11 -23.26 7.76 -16.05
C LEU A 11 -22.01 8.42 -15.45
N GLY A 12 -22.08 9.71 -15.11
CA GLY A 12 -21.02 10.42 -14.37
C GLY A 12 -20.76 9.81 -12.99
N ASP A 13 -21.81 9.52 -12.23
CA ASP A 13 -21.73 8.91 -10.90
C ASP A 13 -21.18 7.47 -10.99
N GLN A 14 -21.65 6.70 -11.97
CA GLN A 14 -21.13 5.36 -12.28
C GLN A 14 -19.64 5.36 -12.64
N ILE A 15 -19.18 6.32 -13.44
CA ILE A 15 -17.75 6.49 -13.77
C ILE A 15 -16.93 6.81 -12.52
N ALA A 16 -17.42 7.71 -11.66
CA ALA A 16 -16.71 8.07 -10.43
C ALA A 16 -16.52 6.84 -9.52
N LEU A 17 -17.58 6.05 -9.35
CA LEU A 17 -17.55 4.82 -8.57
C LEU A 17 -16.66 3.74 -9.21
N ALA A 18 -16.72 3.58 -10.53
CA ALA A 18 -15.88 2.65 -11.28
C ALA A 18 -14.39 2.98 -11.15
N LYS A 19 -14.01 4.28 -11.17
CA LYS A 19 -12.62 4.71 -10.97
C LYS A 19 -12.08 4.28 -9.60
N ALA A 20 -12.90 4.35 -8.55
CA ALA A 20 -12.51 3.87 -7.22
C ALA A 20 -12.26 2.35 -7.24
N PHE A 21 -13.14 1.58 -7.89
CA PHE A 21 -12.95 0.13 -8.02
C PHE A 21 -11.76 -0.27 -8.88
N VAL A 22 -11.36 0.51 -9.87
CA VAL A 22 -10.11 0.25 -10.62
C VAL A 22 -8.90 0.28 -9.69
N VAL A 23 -8.82 1.24 -8.76
CA VAL A 23 -7.72 1.32 -7.79
C VAL A 23 -7.73 0.11 -6.86
N ILE A 24 -8.91 -0.24 -6.32
CA ILE A 24 -9.05 -1.38 -5.41
C ILE A 24 -8.72 -2.71 -6.12
N ALA A 25 -9.12 -2.87 -7.37
CA ALA A 25 -8.82 -4.05 -8.18
C ALA A 25 -7.32 -4.23 -8.38
N LYS A 26 -6.58 -3.14 -8.67
CA LYS A 26 -5.11 -3.16 -8.78
C LYS A 26 -4.43 -3.52 -7.47
N GLU A 27 -4.86 -2.93 -6.36
CA GLU A 27 -4.36 -3.26 -5.01
C GLU A 27 -4.66 -4.71 -4.59
N SER A 28 -5.72 -5.30 -5.17
CA SER A 28 -6.10 -6.70 -4.98
C SER A 28 -5.46 -7.64 -6.01
N ASN A 29 -4.54 -7.15 -6.84
CA ASN A 29 -3.88 -7.88 -7.93
C ASN A 29 -4.85 -8.47 -8.99
N ASN A 30 -6.05 -7.90 -9.11
CA ASN A 30 -7.03 -8.28 -10.13
C ASN A 30 -6.93 -7.34 -11.34
N LEU A 31 -5.84 -7.50 -12.10
CA LEU A 31 -5.52 -6.63 -13.24
C LEU A 31 -6.51 -6.79 -14.40
N GLN A 32 -7.05 -7.99 -14.59
CA GLN A 32 -8.06 -8.27 -15.62
C GLN A 32 -9.33 -7.43 -15.37
N PHE A 33 -9.86 -7.49 -14.17
CA PHE A 33 -11.05 -6.72 -13.81
C PHE A 33 -10.80 -5.21 -13.83
N ALA A 34 -9.59 -4.77 -13.42
CA ALA A 34 -9.20 -3.37 -13.53
C ALA A 34 -9.17 -2.89 -14.99
N TRP A 35 -8.76 -3.75 -15.93
CA TRP A 35 -8.76 -3.46 -17.36
C TRP A 35 -10.19 -3.39 -17.92
N GLU A 36 -11.06 -4.34 -17.57
CA GLU A 36 -12.47 -4.36 -17.98
C GLU A 36 -13.21 -3.09 -17.52
N LEU A 37 -13.08 -2.72 -16.23
CA LEU A 37 -13.62 -1.47 -15.71
C LEU A 37 -13.07 -0.25 -16.44
N SER A 38 -11.76 -0.23 -16.70
CA SER A 38 -11.11 0.89 -17.41
C SER A 38 -11.61 1.03 -18.85
N ALA A 39 -11.85 -0.08 -19.54
CA ALA A 39 -12.43 -0.08 -20.88
C ALA A 39 -13.85 0.48 -20.86
N GLN A 40 -14.69 0.04 -19.91
CA GLN A 40 -16.06 0.52 -19.79
C GLN A 40 -16.14 2.01 -19.38
N ILE A 41 -15.20 2.48 -18.55
CA ILE A 41 -15.07 3.91 -18.23
C ILE A 41 -14.80 4.71 -19.50
N ARG A 42 -13.88 4.26 -20.36
CA ARG A 42 -13.55 4.97 -21.61
C ARG A 42 -14.74 5.03 -22.56
N ILE A 43 -15.49 3.94 -22.71
CA ILE A 43 -16.72 3.89 -23.52
C ILE A 43 -17.73 4.91 -22.99
N SER A 44 -17.98 4.90 -21.68
CA SER A 44 -18.93 5.81 -21.03
C SER A 44 -18.51 7.28 -21.15
N GLN A 45 -17.22 7.58 -20.99
CA GLN A 45 -16.66 8.91 -21.18
C GLN A 45 -16.75 9.40 -22.62
N PHE A 46 -16.54 8.50 -23.59
CA PHE A 46 -16.70 8.82 -25.01
C PHE A 46 -18.15 9.21 -25.34
N LEU A 47 -19.13 8.49 -24.81
CA LEU A 47 -20.56 8.83 -24.97
C LEU A 47 -20.89 10.20 -24.40
N LEU A 48 -20.42 10.49 -23.18
CA LEU A 48 -20.60 11.81 -22.55
C LEU A 48 -19.95 12.92 -23.37
N SER A 49 -18.73 12.70 -23.86
CA SER A 49 -18.01 13.66 -24.70
C SER A 49 -18.75 13.93 -26.02
N ASN A 50 -19.27 12.88 -26.67
CA ASN A 50 -20.02 12.99 -27.92
C ASN A 50 -21.34 13.76 -27.72
N ALA A 51 -22.05 13.54 -26.61
CA ALA A 51 -23.26 14.31 -26.27
C ALA A 51 -22.94 15.81 -26.09
N VAL A 52 -21.85 16.13 -25.39
CA VAL A 52 -21.37 17.52 -25.24
C VAL A 52 -21.01 18.13 -26.59
N PHE A 53 -20.29 17.40 -27.45
CA PHE A 53 -19.92 17.85 -28.79
C PHE A 53 -21.14 18.17 -29.67
N ARG A 54 -22.16 17.30 -29.64
CA ARG A 54 -23.43 17.48 -30.37
C ARG A 54 -24.33 18.57 -29.77
N ARG A 55 -24.01 19.08 -28.58
CA ARG A 55 -24.85 20.00 -27.78
C ARG A 55 -26.27 19.48 -27.53
N ASN A 56 -26.44 18.17 -27.60
CA ASN A 56 -27.71 17.49 -27.38
C ASN A 56 -27.56 16.56 -26.17
N PRO A 57 -28.56 16.51 -25.28
CA PRO A 57 -28.52 15.63 -24.12
C PRO A 57 -28.50 14.17 -24.57
N LEU A 58 -27.77 13.34 -23.81
CA LEU A 58 -27.67 11.91 -24.05
C LEU A 58 -29.06 11.27 -23.87
N THR A 59 -29.54 10.53 -24.86
CA THR A 59 -30.83 9.83 -24.75
C THR A 59 -30.66 8.48 -24.04
N ILE A 60 -31.76 7.97 -23.47
CA ILE A 60 -31.77 6.66 -22.79
C ILE A 60 -31.30 5.57 -23.76
N SER A 61 -31.82 5.54 -24.98
CA SER A 61 -31.47 4.52 -25.99
C SER A 61 -30.00 4.55 -26.40
N GLU A 62 -29.38 5.73 -26.48
CA GLU A 62 -27.95 5.85 -26.82
C GLU A 62 -27.04 5.35 -25.69
N SER A 63 -27.52 5.39 -24.45
CA SER A 63 -26.74 5.10 -23.24
C SER A 63 -27.01 3.71 -22.63
N GLU A 64 -28.09 3.05 -23.05
CA GLU A 64 -28.67 1.90 -22.35
C GLU A 64 -27.65 0.78 -22.13
N THR A 65 -26.91 0.42 -23.18
CA THR A 65 -25.86 -0.60 -23.12
C THR A 65 -24.73 -0.20 -22.18
N ALA A 66 -24.21 1.03 -22.32
CA ALA A 66 -23.11 1.51 -21.50
C ALA A 66 -23.47 1.57 -20.01
N VAL A 67 -24.68 2.04 -19.69
CA VAL A 67 -25.23 2.10 -18.33
C VAL A 67 -25.41 0.70 -17.75
N ARG A 68 -25.95 -0.23 -18.55
CA ARG A 68 -26.19 -1.62 -18.12
C ARG A 68 -24.89 -2.38 -17.88
N ASP A 69 -23.96 -2.31 -18.82
CA ASP A 69 -22.67 -3.00 -18.72
C ASP A 69 -21.84 -2.44 -17.56
N MET A 70 -21.84 -1.11 -17.38
CA MET A 70 -21.22 -0.50 -16.21
C MET A 70 -21.90 -0.96 -14.91
N ALA A 71 -23.23 -0.96 -14.84
CA ALA A 71 -23.95 -1.43 -13.65
C ALA A 71 -23.60 -2.88 -13.29
N LEU A 72 -23.43 -3.76 -14.28
CA LEU A 72 -23.02 -5.15 -14.06
C LEU A 72 -21.62 -5.23 -13.43
N LEU A 73 -20.64 -4.51 -13.98
CA LEU A 73 -19.29 -4.47 -13.43
C LEU A 73 -19.27 -3.89 -12.00
N LEU A 74 -20.04 -2.83 -11.76
CA LEU A 74 -20.16 -2.24 -10.42
C LEU A 74 -20.77 -3.22 -9.42
N TYR A 75 -21.81 -3.95 -9.83
CA TYR A 75 -22.44 -4.99 -9.02
C TYR A 75 -21.44 -6.12 -8.70
N GLN A 76 -20.69 -6.59 -9.69
CA GLN A 76 -19.66 -7.61 -9.50
C GLN A 76 -18.56 -7.15 -8.53
N ALA A 77 -18.07 -5.92 -8.67
CA ALA A 77 -17.10 -5.35 -7.74
C ALA A 77 -17.62 -5.34 -6.30
N GLN A 78 -18.86 -4.89 -6.10
CA GLN A 78 -19.41 -4.72 -4.76
C GLN A 78 -19.85 -6.05 -4.12
N LYS A 79 -20.47 -6.95 -4.88
CA LYS A 79 -21.08 -8.18 -4.35
C LYS A 79 -20.20 -9.42 -4.44
N LEU A 80 -19.50 -9.61 -5.56
CA LEU A 80 -18.72 -10.83 -5.79
C LEU A 80 -17.28 -10.67 -5.30
N LEU A 81 -16.70 -9.48 -5.46
CA LEU A 81 -15.31 -9.20 -5.09
C LEU A 81 -15.16 -8.52 -3.73
N HIS A 82 -16.26 -8.12 -3.10
CA HIS A 82 -16.29 -7.41 -1.82
C HIS A 82 -15.37 -6.18 -1.80
N TYR A 83 -15.37 -5.40 -2.89
CA TYR A 83 -14.64 -4.14 -2.98
C TYR A 83 -15.34 -2.98 -2.28
N ASP A 84 -16.28 -3.26 -1.37
CA ASP A 84 -16.90 -2.23 -0.54
C ASP A 84 -15.86 -1.58 0.40
N SER A 85 -16.10 -0.31 0.72
CA SER A 85 -15.15 0.49 1.49
C SER A 85 -14.89 -0.06 2.89
N ALA A 86 -15.89 -0.67 3.54
CA ALA A 86 -15.74 -1.20 4.88
C ALA A 86 -14.81 -2.43 4.89
N THR A 87 -15.04 -3.38 3.98
CA THR A 87 -14.20 -4.57 3.81
C THR A 87 -12.76 -4.19 3.45
N MET A 88 -12.58 -3.22 2.54
CA MET A 88 -11.24 -2.79 2.15
C MET A 88 -10.49 -2.06 3.27
N ILE A 89 -11.18 -1.21 4.05
CA ILE A 89 -10.61 -0.56 5.23
C ILE A 89 -10.16 -1.61 6.26
N MET A 90 -10.98 -2.62 6.54
CA MET A 90 -10.60 -3.70 7.45
C MET A 90 -9.38 -4.47 6.96
N ARG A 91 -9.31 -4.78 5.66
CA ARG A 91 -8.16 -5.45 5.05
C ARG A 91 -6.88 -4.61 5.15
N LEU A 92 -6.97 -3.31 4.87
CA LEU A 92 -5.83 -2.39 5.00
C LEU A 92 -5.37 -2.28 6.45
N LYS A 93 -6.30 -2.18 7.40
CA LYS A 93 -5.98 -2.18 8.84
C LYS A 93 -5.22 -3.44 9.25
N ALA A 94 -5.66 -4.61 8.82
CA ALA A 94 -4.98 -5.87 9.10
C ALA A 94 -3.57 -5.91 8.50
N LYS A 95 -3.38 -5.39 7.27
CA LYS A 95 -2.05 -5.26 6.65
C LYS A 95 -1.13 -4.34 7.45
N ILE A 96 -1.63 -3.17 7.89
CA ILE A 96 -0.86 -2.22 8.70
C ILE A 96 -0.42 -2.88 10.00
N GLN A 97 -1.34 -3.55 10.71
CA GLN A 97 -1.02 -4.24 11.96
C GLN A 97 0.06 -5.30 11.75
N GLY A 98 -0.04 -6.11 10.69
CA GLY A 98 1.00 -7.10 10.38
C GLY A 98 2.37 -6.48 10.08
N LEU A 99 2.41 -5.31 9.44
CA LEU A 99 3.65 -4.57 9.19
C LEU A 99 4.24 -3.97 10.48
N GLU A 100 3.38 -3.47 11.38
CA GLU A 100 3.81 -2.97 12.69
C GLU A 100 4.42 -4.08 13.54
N GLU A 101 3.81 -5.27 13.55
CA GLU A 101 4.34 -6.46 14.24
C GLU A 101 5.70 -6.88 13.68
N GLN A 102 5.86 -6.89 12.35
CA GLN A 102 7.15 -7.16 11.70
C GLN A 102 8.22 -6.12 12.06
N LEU A 103 7.86 -4.84 12.08
CA LEU A 103 8.76 -3.76 12.45
C LEU A 103 9.23 -3.92 13.91
N SER A 104 8.30 -4.21 14.82
CA SER A 104 8.62 -4.46 16.23
C SER A 104 9.60 -5.62 16.39
N TYR A 105 9.36 -6.73 15.69
CA TYR A 105 10.23 -7.90 15.70
C TYR A 105 11.65 -7.59 15.20
N VAL A 106 11.76 -6.84 14.10
CA VAL A 106 13.06 -6.43 13.54
C VAL A 106 13.77 -5.46 14.50
N SER A 107 13.04 -4.53 15.11
CA SER A 107 13.59 -3.60 16.10
C SER A 107 14.16 -4.32 17.32
N GLU A 108 13.44 -5.31 17.86
CA GLU A 108 13.92 -6.11 19.00
C GLU A 108 15.22 -6.84 18.67
N LYS A 109 15.32 -7.43 17.46
CA LYS A 109 16.56 -8.05 16.99
C LYS A 109 17.70 -7.04 16.89
N SER A 110 17.45 -5.87 16.30
CA SER A 110 18.46 -4.82 16.16
C SER A 110 18.96 -4.35 17.53
N TYR A 111 18.06 -4.24 18.51
CA TYR A 111 18.44 -3.88 19.88
C TYR A 111 19.36 -4.92 20.49
N LYS A 112 19.04 -6.21 20.37
CA LYS A 112 19.90 -7.30 20.88
C LYS A 112 21.28 -7.30 20.23
N TYR A 113 21.37 -7.05 18.92
CA TYR A 113 22.67 -6.92 18.26
C TYR A 113 23.46 -5.71 18.74
N ALA A 114 22.81 -4.56 18.93
CA ALA A 114 23.45 -3.37 19.48
C ALA A 114 23.97 -3.63 20.90
N GLN A 115 23.21 -4.36 21.73
CA GLN A 115 23.63 -4.76 23.06
C GLN A 115 24.87 -5.67 23.03
N ILE A 116 24.89 -6.69 22.16
CA ILE A 116 26.05 -7.58 22.01
C ILE A 116 27.30 -6.77 21.64
N VAL A 117 27.18 -5.81 20.72
CA VAL A 117 28.31 -4.96 20.31
C VAL A 117 28.78 -4.05 21.44
N ALA A 118 27.85 -3.53 22.27
CA ALA A 118 28.19 -2.68 23.40
C ALA A 118 28.85 -3.45 24.56
N GLU A 119 28.45 -4.71 24.77
CA GLU A 119 29.01 -5.59 25.80
C GLU A 119 30.29 -6.32 25.33
N GLU A 120 30.54 -6.41 24.02
CA GLU A 120 31.76 -7.02 23.50
C GLU A 120 32.99 -6.22 23.92
N VAL A 121 33.92 -6.91 24.59
CA VAL A 121 35.25 -6.37 24.86
C VAL A 121 36.08 -6.47 23.57
N PRO A 122 36.65 -5.35 23.06
CA PRO A 122 37.55 -5.38 21.93
C PRO A 122 38.64 -6.44 22.10
N LYS A 123 38.90 -7.23 21.04
CA LYS A 123 39.93 -8.30 21.06
C LYS A 123 41.30 -7.80 21.49
N SER A 124 41.63 -6.53 21.23
CA SER A 124 42.88 -5.90 21.69
C SER A 124 42.98 -5.77 23.22
N LEU A 125 41.86 -5.68 23.92
CA LEU A 125 41.80 -5.63 25.38
C LEU A 125 41.83 -7.01 26.03
N TYR A 126 41.47 -8.07 25.29
CA TYR A 126 41.45 -9.45 25.80
C TYR A 126 42.82 -9.90 26.34
N CYS A 127 43.91 -9.45 25.71
CA CYS A 127 45.28 -9.77 26.12
C CYS A 127 45.95 -8.63 26.91
N LEU A 128 45.24 -7.55 27.25
CA LEU A 128 45.83 -6.37 27.88
C LEU A 128 46.46 -6.72 29.23
N GLY A 129 45.79 -7.53 30.05
CA GLY A 129 46.32 -7.96 31.36
C GLY A 129 47.63 -8.73 31.24
N VAL A 130 47.72 -9.67 30.29
CA VAL A 130 48.97 -10.42 30.03
C VAL A 130 50.08 -9.46 29.58
N ARG A 131 49.77 -8.54 28.66
CA ARG A 131 50.74 -7.57 28.16
C ARG A 131 51.26 -6.64 29.26
N LEU A 132 50.37 -6.10 30.09
CA LEU A 132 50.74 -5.25 31.25
C LEU A 132 51.62 -6.02 32.25
N SER A 133 51.28 -7.27 32.57
CA SER A 133 52.10 -8.11 33.47
C SER A 133 53.48 -8.39 32.87
N THR A 134 53.57 -8.72 31.59
CA THR A 134 54.86 -8.96 30.93
C THR A 134 55.74 -7.72 30.90
N GLU A 135 55.17 -6.54 30.69
CA GLU A 135 55.89 -5.26 30.72
C GLU A 135 56.36 -4.93 32.15
N TRP A 136 55.53 -5.18 33.17
CA TRP A 136 55.91 -4.97 34.57
C TRP A 136 57.12 -5.83 34.97
N PHE A 137 57.13 -7.13 34.63
CA PHE A 137 58.28 -8.00 34.89
C PHE A 137 59.53 -7.63 34.09
N ARG A 138 59.36 -7.09 32.87
CA ARG A 138 60.49 -6.64 32.04
C ARG A 138 61.11 -5.33 32.53
N ASN A 139 60.34 -4.47 33.20
CA ASN A 139 60.76 -3.12 33.54
C ASN A 139 61.23 -3.02 35.00
N SER A 140 62.52 -3.26 35.24
CA SER A 140 63.16 -3.29 36.57
C SER A 140 63.01 -1.98 37.36
N ASN A 141 62.71 -0.87 36.69
CA ASN A 141 62.48 0.43 37.32
C ASN A 141 61.11 0.53 38.04
N MET A 142 60.11 -0.26 37.63
CA MET A 142 58.78 -0.31 38.26
C MET A 142 58.78 -1.13 39.56
N GLN A 143 59.77 -2.02 39.74
CA GLN A 143 59.94 -2.83 40.95
C GLN A 143 60.55 -2.03 42.13
N ARG A 144 61.01 -0.80 41.91
CA ARG A 144 61.72 0.01 42.92
C ARG A 144 60.80 0.82 43.86
N TYR A 145 59.49 0.79 43.67
CA TYR A 145 58.51 1.58 44.44
C TYR A 145 57.56 0.74 45.33
N LEU A 146 57.89 -0.54 45.55
CA LEU A 146 57.28 -1.42 46.55
C LEU A 146 58.35 -1.79 47.59
#